data_AF-A0A9K3KC00-F1
#
_entry.id   AF-A0A9K3KC00-F1
#
_cell.length_a   1.000
_cell.length_b   1.000
_cell.length_c   1.000
_cell.angle_alpha   90.00
_cell.angle_beta   90.00
_cell.angle_gamma   90.00
#
_symmetry.space_group_name_H-M   'P 1'
#
loop_
_entity.id
_entity.type
_entity.pdbx_description
1 polymer ?
#
loop_
_entity_poly.entity_id
_entity_poly.type
_entity_poly.pdbx_seq_one_letter_code
_entity_poly.pdbx_strand_id
1 'polypeptide(L)'
;MMIPLWGPSSKAAAGRFPIVKSFVSLSLLWLVFLSKQLWVSTNLVLGSSKGNRNHNDGSHASLKQSLGPISASDDPLRLIFLISMGHEAMQSKLVERFVWSARHRGDWKGWIVLLTDAPVSRYEDPQDDHLIVMNPLAQHFNTTFREDMPYKRFKTYVLDYIDMDPRLDAVRLIYYLDVDIIVGNSLPKLFHDLEGVYNIPKPDGVAPLSKAPLQTTTQTTSKGTPAWLSSIPKIWFFQNKYAHLTVQGGQFILDRATSKPCLTFWRELIDANVTEFKDQPALHKIRLHQQTHIDPYLNSKQEPSIPARCQIVTMEWKRYLHFPSNSTVFKAVGTIQKKKKPTIHTLIHFKNSCNSTSQINDEVEERFIEYVVQNKDLARKIHVQPDADGNGAVKKHVVDKNGRIHLQ
;
A
#
# COMPACT_ATOMS: atom_id res chain seq x y z
N MET A 1 -19.99 56.92 -35.98
CA MET A 1 -19.15 57.90 -36.71
C MET A 1 -18.20 58.52 -35.70
N MET A 2 -16.93 58.61 -36.08
CA MET A 2 -15.75 59.07 -35.33
C MET A 2 -15.10 58.11 -34.31
N ILE A 3 -13.77 58.09 -34.49
CA ILE A 3 -12.71 57.17 -34.06
C ILE A 3 -11.98 57.84 -32.88
N PRO A 4 -11.29 57.07 -32.03
CA PRO A 4 -9.91 57.46 -31.77
C PRO A 4 -8.92 56.33 -32.02
N LEU A 5 -7.88 56.73 -32.75
CA LEU A 5 -6.59 56.06 -32.94
C LEU A 5 -5.95 55.81 -31.58
N TRP A 6 -5.13 54.76 -31.47
CA TRP A 6 -3.83 54.80 -30.78
C TRP A 6 -2.96 53.67 -31.36
N GLY A 7 -1.74 54.02 -31.76
CA GLY A 7 -0.79 53.16 -32.45
C GLY A 7 0.02 52.23 -31.55
N PRO A 8 0.87 51.37 -32.14
CA PRO A 8 1.47 50.22 -31.48
C PRO A 8 2.81 50.56 -30.81
N SER A 9 3.05 49.97 -29.64
CA SER A 9 4.38 49.95 -29.00
C SER A 9 5.05 48.60 -29.21
N SER A 10 6.08 48.61 -30.05
CA SER A 10 7.05 47.55 -30.25
C SER A 10 8.07 47.53 -29.10
N LYS A 11 8.42 46.33 -28.60
CA LYS A 11 9.80 45.94 -28.24
C LYS A 11 9.86 44.43 -27.98
N ALA A 12 10.32 43.72 -29.01
CA ALA A 12 10.78 42.35 -28.92
C ALA A 12 12.24 42.34 -28.45
N ALA A 13 12.55 41.57 -27.41
CA ALA A 13 13.92 41.24 -27.02
C ALA A 13 14.21 39.80 -27.43
N ALA A 14 15.11 39.65 -28.40
CA ALA A 14 15.58 38.39 -28.94
C ALA A 14 16.67 37.80 -28.01
N GLY A 15 16.37 36.69 -27.36
CA GLY A 15 17.35 35.84 -26.67
C GLY A 15 17.75 34.66 -27.57
N ARG A 16 18.99 34.68 -28.06
CA ARG A 16 19.62 33.60 -28.81
C ARG A 16 19.98 32.44 -27.87
N PHE A 17 19.51 31.23 -28.17
CA PHE A 17 20.07 29.99 -27.62
C PHE A 17 20.80 29.24 -28.74
N PRO A 18 22.00 28.68 -28.48
CA PRO A 18 22.76 27.97 -29.49
C PRO A 18 22.16 26.58 -29.72
N ILE A 19 21.86 26.32 -30.99
CA ILE A 19 21.59 25.00 -31.56
C ILE A 19 22.94 24.30 -31.67
N VAL A 20 23.16 23.25 -30.88
CA VAL A 20 24.23 22.28 -31.14
C VAL A 20 23.58 21.10 -31.86
N LYS A 21 23.79 21.04 -33.17
CA LYS A 21 23.65 19.82 -33.96
C LYS A 21 25.01 19.12 -33.97
N SER A 22 25.06 17.86 -33.57
CA SER A 22 25.95 16.89 -34.22
C SER A 22 25.37 15.49 -34.19
N PHE A 23 25.67 14.83 -35.29
CA PHE A 23 25.09 13.64 -35.89
C PHE A 23 25.91 12.38 -35.52
N VAL A 24 25.40 11.22 -36.00
CA VAL A 24 26.09 9.94 -36.27
C VAL A 24 26.11 8.98 -35.06
N SER A 25 25.20 8.01 -34.95
CA SER A 25 25.18 6.70 -35.64
C SER A 25 26.41 5.83 -35.35
N LEU A 26 26.25 4.81 -34.51
CA LEU A 26 26.95 3.54 -34.73
C LEU A 26 26.19 2.39 -34.06
N SER A 27 25.66 1.55 -34.92
CA SER A 27 25.08 0.25 -34.65
C SER A 27 26.16 -0.81 -34.38
N LEU A 28 25.70 -1.94 -33.84
CA LEU A 28 26.31 -3.28 -33.83
C LEU A 28 27.35 -3.66 -32.75
N LEU A 29 27.20 -4.94 -32.36
CA LEU A 29 28.02 -5.83 -31.52
C LEU A 29 27.76 -5.68 -30.00
N TRP A 30 27.11 -6.63 -29.32
CA TRP A 30 27.51 -8.03 -29.21
C TRP A 30 26.34 -9.00 -29.03
N LEU A 31 26.47 -10.13 -29.72
CA LEU A 31 25.72 -11.38 -29.61
C LEU A 31 26.55 -12.32 -28.68
N VAL A 32 25.88 -13.33 -28.11
CA VAL A 32 26.45 -14.53 -27.44
C VAL A 32 26.65 -14.43 -25.92
N PHE A 33 25.77 -15.11 -25.16
CA PHE A 33 26.10 -16.15 -24.15
C PHE A 33 24.78 -16.88 -23.78
N LEU A 34 24.50 -18.01 -24.43
CA LEU A 34 24.65 -19.39 -23.93
C LEU A 34 23.70 -19.80 -22.77
N SER A 35 22.63 -20.48 -23.17
CA SER A 35 22.16 -21.81 -22.72
C SER A 35 22.63 -22.42 -21.37
N LYS A 36 21.67 -23.18 -20.78
CA LYS A 36 21.74 -24.18 -19.69
C LYS A 36 21.35 -23.58 -18.32
N GLN A 37 20.42 -24.12 -17.54
CA GLN A 37 20.17 -25.53 -17.23
C GLN A 37 18.68 -25.83 -16.98
N LEU A 38 18.18 -26.91 -17.58
CA LEU A 38 17.23 -27.82 -16.93
C LEU A 38 18.03 -28.64 -15.91
N TRP A 39 17.53 -28.77 -14.67
CA TRP A 39 17.66 -30.04 -13.95
C TRP A 39 16.43 -30.29 -13.09
N VAL A 40 15.86 -31.46 -13.35
CA VAL A 40 14.75 -32.12 -12.66
C VAL A 40 15.24 -32.64 -11.32
N SER A 41 14.40 -32.60 -10.29
CA SER A 41 14.41 -33.60 -9.22
C SER A 41 13.03 -33.71 -8.58
N THR A 42 12.23 -34.60 -9.13
CA THR A 42 11.14 -35.29 -8.43
C THR A 42 11.72 -36.23 -7.40
N ASN A 43 11.30 -36.14 -6.13
CA ASN A 43 11.40 -37.25 -5.19
C ASN A 43 10.02 -37.50 -4.58
N LEU A 44 9.42 -38.59 -5.07
CA LEU A 44 8.17 -39.17 -4.62
C LEU A 44 8.55 -40.22 -3.57
N VAL A 45 8.22 -39.98 -2.29
CA VAL A 45 8.41 -40.99 -1.23
C VAL A 45 7.09 -41.75 -1.06
N LEU A 46 7.07 -42.96 -1.61
CA LEU A 46 6.07 -43.99 -1.33
C LEU A 46 6.50 -44.74 -0.06
N GLY A 47 5.84 -44.46 1.06
CA GLY A 47 5.92 -45.24 2.28
C GLY A 47 4.72 -46.18 2.39
N SER A 48 4.93 -47.45 2.07
CA SER A 48 4.01 -48.55 2.36
C SER A 48 4.38 -49.18 3.71
N SER A 49 3.43 -49.31 4.64
CA SER A 49 3.49 -50.34 5.68
C SER A 49 2.12 -50.69 6.25
N LYS A 50 1.73 -51.94 5.95
CA LYS A 50 1.05 -52.96 6.75
C LYS A 50 -0.01 -52.53 7.78
N GLY A 51 -1.20 -53.12 7.57
CA GLY A 51 -2.35 -52.98 8.45
C GLY A 51 -2.32 -53.82 9.71
N ASN A 52 -3.34 -53.58 10.53
CA ASN A 52 -3.82 -54.51 11.53
C ASN A 52 -5.34 -54.39 11.65
N ARG A 53 -6.00 -55.52 11.87
CA ARG A 53 -7.46 -55.72 11.84
C ARG A 53 -8.15 -55.31 13.14
N ASN A 54 -9.37 -54.81 12.97
CA ASN A 54 -10.59 -54.97 13.78
C ASN A 54 -10.60 -54.57 15.27
N HIS A 55 -11.43 -53.58 15.60
CA HIS A 55 -12.58 -53.79 16.48
C HIS A 55 -13.69 -52.76 16.19
N ASN A 56 -14.92 -53.26 16.00
CA ASN A 56 -16.14 -52.48 16.02
C ASN A 56 -16.40 -51.96 17.44
N ASP A 57 -16.73 -50.68 17.58
CA ASP A 57 -17.83 -50.30 18.47
C ASP A 57 -18.51 -49.03 17.96
N GLY A 58 -19.84 -49.13 17.86
CA GLY A 58 -20.69 -48.06 17.40
C GLY A 58 -20.82 -46.97 18.45
N SER A 59 -20.56 -45.73 18.04
CA SER A 59 -21.17 -44.58 18.70
C SER A 59 -21.36 -43.46 17.67
N HIS A 60 -22.61 -43.04 17.51
CA HIS A 60 -23.00 -41.85 16.78
C HIS A 60 -22.49 -40.62 17.56
N ALA A 61 -21.24 -40.24 17.34
CA ALA A 61 -20.70 -38.97 17.81
C ALA A 61 -20.64 -38.01 16.62
N SER A 62 -21.45 -36.96 16.72
CA SER A 62 -21.40 -35.76 15.88
C SER A 62 -19.95 -35.35 15.66
N LEU A 63 -19.49 -35.44 14.41
CA LEU A 63 -18.20 -34.93 13.97
C LEU A 63 -18.26 -33.40 13.96
N LYS A 64 -18.29 -32.78 15.15
CA LYS A 64 -17.77 -31.43 15.32
C LYS A 64 -16.28 -31.54 15.06
N GLN A 65 -15.89 -31.31 13.81
CA GLN A 65 -14.52 -30.97 13.46
C GLN A 65 -14.18 -29.73 14.28
N SER A 66 -13.59 -29.99 15.45
CA SER A 66 -12.86 -29.04 16.25
C SER A 66 -11.75 -28.52 15.35
N LEU A 67 -12.01 -27.40 14.66
CA LEU A 67 -10.97 -26.52 14.16
C LEU A 67 -10.07 -26.24 15.36
N GLY A 68 -8.94 -26.94 15.43
CA GLY A 68 -7.88 -26.60 16.37
C GLY A 68 -7.52 -25.12 16.21
N PRO A 69 -6.95 -24.47 17.24
CA PRO A 69 -6.49 -23.11 17.11
C PRO A 69 -5.58 -23.04 15.88
N ILE A 70 -5.99 -22.25 14.88
CA ILE A 70 -5.16 -21.94 13.73
C ILE A 70 -3.88 -21.37 14.33
N SER A 71 -2.80 -22.15 14.23
CA SER A 71 -1.45 -21.69 14.53
C SER A 71 -1.29 -20.35 13.80
N ALA A 72 -1.00 -19.27 14.54
CA ALA A 72 -0.78 -17.92 14.03
C ALA A 72 0.48 -17.80 13.14
N SER A 73 0.99 -18.92 12.62
CA SER A 73 2.06 -19.02 11.64
C SER A 73 1.51 -18.54 10.30
N ASP A 74 1.94 -17.33 9.94
CA ASP A 74 1.88 -16.67 8.63
C ASP A 74 0.48 -16.62 8.04
N ASP A 75 -0.22 -15.48 8.20
CA ASP A 75 -1.50 -15.22 7.53
C ASP A 75 -1.27 -15.17 6.01
N PRO A 76 -1.46 -16.29 5.28
CA PRO A 76 -0.97 -16.41 3.91
C PRO A 76 -1.98 -15.82 2.91
N LEU A 77 -3.15 -15.43 3.41
CA LEU A 77 -4.29 -14.99 2.62
C LEU A 77 -4.38 -13.47 2.53
N ARG A 78 -3.54 -12.77 3.28
CA ARG A 78 -3.48 -11.32 3.38
C ARG A 78 -2.07 -10.82 3.09
N LEU A 79 -1.96 -9.70 2.42
CA LEU A 79 -0.68 -9.00 2.24
C LEU A 79 -0.84 -7.50 2.47
N ILE A 80 0.24 -6.86 2.88
CA ILE A 80 0.38 -5.40 2.88
C ILE A 80 1.16 -4.98 1.63
N PHE A 81 0.66 -4.01 0.89
CA PHE A 81 1.33 -3.46 -0.29
C PHE A 81 1.74 -2.00 -0.04
N LEU A 82 3.01 -1.70 -0.27
CA LEU A 82 3.62 -0.40 -0.08
C LEU A 82 4.18 0.12 -1.41
N ILE A 83 4.16 1.44 -1.57
CA ILE A 83 4.86 2.12 -2.67
C ILE A 83 5.77 3.17 -2.04
N SER A 84 7.06 3.11 -2.37
CA SER A 84 8.06 4.11 -1.97
C SER A 84 8.94 4.43 -3.18
N MET A 85 8.69 5.57 -3.83
CA MET A 85 9.38 5.94 -5.07
C MET A 85 9.87 7.38 -5.03
N GLY A 86 10.91 7.66 -5.80
CA GLY A 86 11.55 8.95 -5.92
C GLY A 86 12.73 9.14 -4.98
N HIS A 87 13.60 10.07 -5.33
CA HIS A 87 14.89 10.27 -4.66
C HIS A 87 14.75 10.56 -3.14
N GLU A 88 13.79 11.41 -2.75
CA GLU A 88 13.55 11.72 -1.34
C GLU A 88 13.08 10.49 -0.55
N ALA A 89 12.15 9.72 -1.11
CA ALA A 89 11.65 8.51 -0.47
C ALA A 89 12.75 7.44 -0.36
N MET A 90 13.57 7.31 -1.41
CA MET A 90 14.74 6.45 -1.42
C MET A 90 15.74 6.83 -0.33
N GLN A 91 15.98 8.11 -0.03
CA GLN A 91 16.90 8.51 1.04
C GLN A 91 16.28 8.47 2.45
N SER A 92 14.96 8.41 2.52
CA SER A 92 14.24 8.38 3.79
C SER A 92 14.34 7.04 4.53
N LYS A 93 13.82 7.03 5.76
CA LYS A 93 13.68 5.84 6.62
C LYS A 93 12.24 5.33 6.69
N LEU A 94 11.36 5.77 5.78
CA LEU A 94 9.92 5.53 5.87
C LEU A 94 9.58 4.04 5.74
N VAL A 95 10.20 3.34 4.79
CA VAL A 95 9.98 1.91 4.56
C VAL A 95 10.40 1.12 5.80
N GLU A 96 11.58 1.38 6.33
CA GLU A 96 12.16 0.70 7.48
C GLU A 96 11.31 0.94 8.73
N ARG A 97 10.86 2.19 8.94
CA ARG A 97 9.93 2.55 10.02
C ARG A 97 8.60 1.77 9.89
N PHE A 98 8.03 1.73 8.69
CA PHE A 98 6.80 0.98 8.43
C PHE A 98 7.00 -0.51 8.73
N VAL A 99 7.94 -1.17 8.04
CA VAL A 99 8.17 -2.63 8.11
C VAL A 99 8.46 -3.03 9.55
N TRP A 100 9.39 -2.34 10.21
CA TRP A 100 9.73 -2.63 11.58
C TRP A 100 8.51 -2.51 12.50
N SER A 101 7.74 -1.42 12.39
CA SER A 101 6.57 -1.21 13.25
C SER A 101 5.48 -2.25 13.00
N ALA A 102 5.26 -2.64 11.74
CA ALA A 102 4.33 -3.70 11.37
C ALA A 102 4.74 -5.05 11.98
N ARG A 103 6.02 -5.43 11.89
CA ARG A 103 6.52 -6.70 12.47
C ARG A 103 6.47 -6.73 13.99
N HIS A 104 6.83 -5.64 14.67
CA HIS A 104 7.05 -5.64 16.12
C HIS A 104 5.85 -5.16 16.94
N ARG A 105 5.13 -4.15 16.46
CA ARG A 105 3.95 -3.57 17.14
C ARG A 105 2.66 -4.05 16.52
N GLY A 106 2.68 -4.19 15.19
CA GLY A 106 1.61 -4.83 14.42
C GLY A 106 1.48 -6.31 14.66
N ASP A 107 2.54 -6.97 15.14
CA ASP A 107 2.67 -8.43 15.19
C ASP A 107 2.28 -9.07 13.84
N TRP A 108 2.66 -8.42 12.75
CA TRP A 108 2.35 -8.86 11.41
C TRP A 108 3.36 -9.91 10.95
N LYS A 109 2.90 -11.13 10.67
CA LYS A 109 3.73 -12.23 10.14
C LYS A 109 3.53 -12.47 8.65
N GLY A 110 2.44 -11.99 8.05
CA GLY A 110 2.15 -12.19 6.63
C GLY A 110 3.05 -11.37 5.69
N TRP A 111 2.75 -11.43 4.40
CA TRP A 111 3.55 -10.77 3.36
C TRP A 111 3.50 -9.24 3.44
N ILE A 112 4.64 -8.61 3.18
CA ILE A 112 4.77 -7.19 2.84
C ILE A 112 5.42 -7.11 1.46
N VAL A 113 4.77 -6.44 0.52
CA VAL A 113 5.31 -6.15 -0.81
C VAL A 113 5.65 -4.68 -0.89
N LEU A 114 6.88 -4.35 -1.23
CA LEU A 114 7.38 -3.00 -1.47
C LEU A 114 7.65 -2.80 -2.96
N LEU A 115 6.93 -1.88 -3.57
CA LEU A 115 7.26 -1.39 -4.92
C LEU A 115 8.10 -0.11 -4.83
N THR A 116 9.32 -0.14 -5.35
CA THR A 116 10.29 0.95 -5.22
C THR A 116 11.18 1.11 -6.45
N ASP A 117 11.66 2.32 -6.71
CA ASP A 117 12.69 2.61 -7.72
C ASP A 117 14.11 2.67 -7.14
N ALA A 118 14.26 2.42 -5.82
CA ALA A 118 15.55 2.24 -5.18
C ALA A 118 16.18 0.87 -5.53
N PRO A 119 17.51 0.71 -5.42
CA PRO A 119 18.14 -0.60 -5.51
C PRO A 119 17.55 -1.58 -4.50
N VAL A 120 17.17 -2.79 -4.94
CA VAL A 120 16.57 -3.84 -4.10
C VAL A 120 17.41 -4.12 -2.86
N SER A 121 18.74 -4.15 -3.01
CA SER A 121 19.71 -4.36 -1.92
C SER A 121 19.62 -3.35 -0.78
N ARG A 122 18.98 -2.18 -0.97
CA ARG A 122 18.73 -1.23 0.12
C ARG A 122 17.82 -1.82 1.19
N TYR A 123 16.84 -2.62 0.79
CA TYR A 123 15.78 -3.14 1.64
C TYR A 123 15.87 -4.65 1.87
N GLU A 124 16.97 -5.28 1.43
CA GLU A 124 17.23 -6.69 1.71
C GLU A 124 17.46 -6.88 3.23
N ASP A 125 16.55 -7.59 3.88
CA ASP A 125 16.71 -8.07 5.25
C ASP A 125 16.73 -9.60 5.24
N PRO A 126 17.89 -10.26 5.47
CA PRO A 126 17.97 -11.71 5.48
C PRO A 126 17.16 -12.36 6.62
N GLN A 127 16.63 -11.57 7.56
CA GLN A 127 15.80 -12.06 8.67
C GLN A 127 14.29 -11.97 8.38
N ASP A 128 13.87 -11.27 7.32
CA ASP A 128 12.46 -11.13 6.92
C ASP A 128 12.22 -11.83 5.57
N ASP A 129 11.89 -13.12 5.64
CA ASP A 129 11.55 -13.95 4.48
C ASP A 129 10.19 -13.60 3.85
N HIS A 130 9.41 -12.74 4.52
CA HIS A 130 8.08 -12.30 4.10
C HIS A 130 8.05 -10.86 3.58
N LEU A 131 9.21 -10.26 3.29
CA LEU A 131 9.34 -8.99 2.60
C LEU A 131 9.75 -9.23 1.13
N ILE A 132 8.94 -8.76 0.20
CA ILE A 132 9.23 -8.81 -1.24
C ILE A 132 9.46 -7.40 -1.74
N VAL A 133 10.63 -7.13 -2.29
CA VAL A 133 10.99 -5.85 -2.90
C VAL A 133 10.92 -6.00 -4.42
N MET A 134 10.15 -5.13 -5.06
CA MET A 134 9.91 -5.14 -6.49
C MET A 134 10.26 -3.80 -7.12
N ASN A 135 10.82 -3.85 -8.32
CA ASN A 135 11.01 -2.66 -9.15
C ASN A 135 9.81 -2.44 -10.07
N PRO A 136 9.43 -1.18 -10.33
CA PRO A 136 8.37 -0.87 -11.27
C PRO A 136 8.73 -1.31 -12.70
N LEU A 137 7.74 -1.87 -13.41
CA LEU A 137 7.90 -2.20 -14.83
C LEU A 137 8.05 -0.92 -15.66
N ALA A 138 8.99 -0.92 -16.60
CA ALA A 138 9.25 0.21 -17.49
C ALA A 138 7.97 0.72 -18.20
N GLN A 139 7.11 -0.19 -18.66
CA GLN A 139 5.85 0.14 -19.34
C GLN A 139 4.81 0.84 -18.45
N HIS A 140 4.95 0.74 -17.12
CA HIS A 140 4.04 1.40 -16.19
C HIS A 140 4.44 2.86 -15.94
N PHE A 141 5.68 3.23 -16.26
CA PHE A 141 6.05 4.62 -16.42
C PHE A 141 5.42 5.16 -17.69
N ASN A 142 4.67 6.25 -17.53
CA ASN A 142 4.23 7.02 -18.68
C ASN A 142 4.89 8.40 -18.58
N THR A 143 5.76 8.68 -19.54
CA THR A 143 6.59 9.89 -19.59
C THR A 143 5.79 11.14 -19.95
N THR A 144 4.50 11.01 -20.32
CA THR A 144 3.63 12.16 -20.57
C THR A 144 3.11 12.82 -19.27
N PHE A 145 3.31 12.18 -18.13
CA PHE A 145 2.92 12.71 -16.83
C PHE A 145 3.95 13.73 -16.31
N ARG A 146 3.49 14.73 -15.54
CA ARG A 146 4.39 15.66 -14.81
C ARG A 146 5.30 14.88 -13.84
N GLU A 147 6.48 15.39 -13.51
CA GLU A 147 7.51 14.66 -12.73
C GLU A 147 7.03 14.03 -11.39
N ASP A 148 5.99 14.58 -10.75
CA ASP A 148 5.44 14.10 -9.47
C ASP A 148 4.22 13.16 -9.60
N MET A 149 3.74 12.92 -10.82
CA MET A 149 2.51 12.18 -11.13
C MET A 149 2.68 10.66 -11.33
N PRO A 150 3.79 10.11 -11.86
CA PRO A 150 3.90 8.68 -12.16
C PRO A 150 3.65 7.82 -10.94
N TYR A 151 4.20 8.21 -9.79
CA TYR A 151 4.18 7.42 -8.56
C TYR A 151 2.77 7.20 -8.00
N LYS A 152 1.88 8.19 -8.13
CA LYS A 152 0.49 8.08 -7.66
C LYS A 152 -0.34 7.11 -8.50
N ARG A 153 -0.02 6.96 -9.79
CA ARG A 153 -0.67 6.01 -10.70
C ARG A 153 -0.38 4.55 -10.33
N PHE A 154 0.78 4.24 -9.73
CA PHE A 154 1.16 2.87 -9.36
C PHE A 154 0.21 2.19 -8.37
N LYS A 155 -0.57 2.96 -7.59
CA LYS A 155 -1.66 2.43 -6.75
C LYS A 155 -2.68 1.61 -7.56
N THR A 156 -2.85 1.92 -8.85
CA THR A 156 -3.76 1.22 -9.76
C THR A 156 -3.19 -0.08 -10.36
N TYR A 157 -1.92 -0.38 -10.09
CA TYR A 157 -1.20 -1.56 -10.58
C TYR A 157 -0.93 -2.59 -9.50
N VAL A 158 -1.42 -2.39 -8.27
CA VAL A 158 -1.14 -3.27 -7.11
C VAL A 158 -1.36 -4.74 -7.44
N LEU A 159 -2.50 -5.10 -8.04
CA LEU A 159 -2.77 -6.49 -8.44
C LEU A 159 -1.88 -6.98 -9.57
N ASP A 160 -1.47 -6.12 -10.51
CA ASP A 160 -0.54 -6.50 -11.58
C ASP A 160 0.81 -6.97 -11.02
N TYR A 161 1.33 -6.31 -9.97
CA TYR A 161 2.59 -6.71 -9.33
C TYR A 161 2.45 -7.95 -8.45
N ILE A 162 1.33 -8.09 -7.75
CA ILE A 162 1.08 -9.29 -6.93
C ILE A 162 1.01 -10.54 -7.80
N ASP A 163 0.38 -10.44 -8.97
CA ASP A 163 0.27 -11.55 -9.92
C ASP A 163 1.61 -11.97 -10.56
N MET A 164 2.67 -11.18 -10.38
CA MET A 164 4.02 -11.51 -10.89
C MET A 164 4.82 -12.44 -9.97
N ASP A 165 4.45 -12.57 -8.70
CA ASP A 165 5.20 -13.40 -7.74
C ASP A 165 4.36 -14.62 -7.27
N PRO A 166 4.74 -15.85 -7.65
CA PRO A 166 3.95 -17.04 -7.34
C PRO A 166 3.87 -17.36 -5.85
N ARG A 167 4.76 -16.80 -5.01
CA ARG A 167 4.66 -16.95 -3.54
C ARG A 167 3.39 -16.31 -2.98
N LEU A 168 2.82 -15.36 -3.73
CA LEU A 168 1.60 -14.64 -3.36
C LEU A 168 0.33 -15.27 -3.94
N ASP A 169 0.38 -16.46 -4.57
CA ASP A 169 -0.79 -17.11 -5.18
C ASP A 169 -1.92 -17.40 -4.20
N ALA A 170 -1.59 -17.64 -2.92
CA ALA A 170 -2.57 -17.82 -1.86
C ALA A 170 -3.25 -16.51 -1.41
N VAL A 171 -2.66 -15.35 -1.72
CA VAL A 171 -3.18 -14.07 -1.22
C VAL A 171 -4.49 -13.70 -1.90
N ARG A 172 -5.49 -13.40 -1.07
CA ARG A 172 -6.84 -12.98 -1.45
C ARG A 172 -7.07 -11.50 -1.16
N LEU A 173 -6.67 -11.03 0.02
CA LEU A 173 -6.89 -9.65 0.46
C LEU A 173 -5.59 -8.86 0.48
N ILE A 174 -5.64 -7.66 -0.08
CA ILE A 174 -4.50 -6.76 -0.18
C ILE A 174 -4.83 -5.48 0.57
N TYR A 175 -3.97 -5.11 1.51
CA TYR A 175 -4.04 -3.85 2.24
C TYR A 175 -2.99 -2.91 1.68
N TYR A 176 -3.41 -1.97 0.82
CA TYR A 176 -2.54 -0.88 0.43
C TYR A 176 -2.45 0.12 1.57
N LEU A 177 -1.22 0.48 1.96
CA LEU A 177 -0.94 1.48 2.97
C LEU A 177 0.17 2.42 2.46
N ASP A 178 -0.04 3.73 2.55
CA ASP A 178 1.05 4.69 2.30
C ASP A 178 2.23 4.43 3.26
N VAL A 179 3.45 4.61 2.75
CA VAL A 179 4.70 4.27 3.45
C VAL A 179 5.00 5.16 4.68
N ASP A 180 4.35 6.32 4.78
CA ASP A 180 4.43 7.25 5.91
C ASP A 180 3.49 6.89 7.08
N ILE A 181 2.93 5.67 7.06
CA ILE A 181 2.20 5.10 8.19
C ILE A 181 3.15 4.39 9.15
N ILE A 182 2.86 4.53 10.45
CA ILE A 182 3.48 3.75 11.51
C ILE A 182 2.41 2.93 12.23
N VAL A 183 2.76 1.69 12.51
CA VAL A 183 1.87 0.73 13.16
C VAL A 183 2.05 0.80 14.67
N GLY A 184 0.98 1.14 15.39
CA GLY A 184 0.97 1.30 16.84
C GLY A 184 0.43 0.11 17.63
N ASN A 185 -0.38 -0.76 17.01
CA ASN A 185 -1.00 -1.95 17.62
C ASN A 185 -1.16 -3.09 16.61
N SER A 186 -1.69 -4.23 17.07
CA SER A 186 -1.99 -5.43 16.28
C SER A 186 -2.72 -5.13 14.95
N LEU A 187 -2.06 -5.49 13.84
CA LEU A 187 -2.62 -5.47 12.48
C LEU A 187 -3.62 -6.61 12.23
N PRO A 188 -3.39 -7.87 12.67
CA PRO A 188 -4.40 -8.92 12.53
C PRO A 188 -5.75 -8.54 13.14
N LYS A 189 -5.74 -7.95 14.35
CA LYS A 189 -6.96 -7.45 14.99
C LYS A 189 -7.65 -6.37 14.16
N LEU A 190 -6.89 -5.42 13.62
CA LEU A 190 -7.42 -4.38 12.74
C LEU A 190 -8.06 -4.97 11.48
N PHE A 191 -7.37 -5.87 10.80
CA PHE A 191 -7.84 -6.45 9.53
C PHE A 191 -9.13 -7.25 9.73
N HIS A 192 -9.19 -8.10 10.74
CA HIS A 192 -10.41 -8.84 11.07
C HIS A 192 -11.60 -7.93 11.44
N ASP A 193 -11.34 -6.84 12.17
CA ASP A 193 -12.38 -5.86 12.52
C ASP A 193 -12.90 -5.14 11.27
N LEU A 194 -12.02 -4.68 10.38
CA LEU A 194 -12.40 -4.06 9.11
C LEU A 194 -13.20 -5.03 8.24
N GLU A 195 -12.76 -6.28 8.13
CA GLU A 195 -13.45 -7.32 7.36
C GLU A 195 -14.86 -7.58 7.89
N GLY A 196 -15.00 -7.70 9.21
CA GLY A 196 -16.29 -7.92 9.86
C GLY A 196 -17.23 -6.72 9.72
N VAL A 197 -16.75 -5.51 9.98
CA VAL A 197 -17.55 -4.28 9.95
C VAL A 197 -18.01 -3.93 8.53
N TYR A 198 -17.15 -4.13 7.52
CA TYR A 198 -17.43 -3.73 6.14
C TYR A 198 -17.82 -4.90 5.23
N ASN A 199 -18.08 -6.08 5.79
CA ASN A 199 -18.42 -7.30 5.07
C ASN A 199 -17.44 -7.58 3.91
N ILE A 200 -16.15 -7.37 4.16
CA ILE A 200 -15.10 -7.72 3.19
C ILE A 200 -15.06 -9.24 3.11
N PRO A 201 -15.08 -9.84 1.91
CA PRO A 201 -15.02 -11.29 1.77
C PRO A 201 -13.86 -11.85 2.59
N LYS A 202 -14.18 -12.67 3.58
CA LYS A 202 -13.14 -13.37 4.32
C LYS A 202 -12.43 -14.31 3.35
N PRO A 203 -11.11 -14.44 3.47
CA PRO A 203 -10.44 -15.48 2.75
C PRO A 203 -10.79 -16.80 3.46
N ASP A 204 -11.92 -17.38 3.12
CA ASP A 204 -12.26 -18.73 3.54
C ASP A 204 -11.23 -19.66 2.87
N GLY A 205 -10.63 -20.58 3.63
CA GLY A 205 -9.51 -21.45 3.22
C GLY A 205 -9.83 -22.48 2.13
N VAL A 206 -10.63 -22.12 1.13
CA VAL A 206 -11.12 -22.99 0.07
C VAL A 206 -10.59 -22.52 -1.29
N ALA A 207 -9.69 -23.37 -1.79
CA ALA A 207 -9.12 -23.49 -3.13
C ALA A 207 -8.19 -22.35 -3.61
N PRO A 208 -7.00 -22.70 -4.16
CA PRO A 208 -6.17 -21.76 -4.90
C PRO A 208 -7.02 -21.09 -5.99
N LEU A 209 -6.69 -19.84 -6.34
CA LEU A 209 -7.15 -19.20 -7.57
C LEU A 209 -6.66 -20.02 -8.78
N SER A 210 -7.28 -21.17 -9.04
CA SER A 210 -7.15 -21.86 -10.30
C SER A 210 -7.64 -20.88 -11.36
N LYS A 211 -6.88 -20.70 -12.43
CA LYS A 211 -7.15 -19.81 -13.57
C LYS A 211 -8.40 -20.22 -14.38
N ALA A 212 -9.36 -20.89 -13.76
CA ALA A 212 -10.60 -21.33 -14.35
C ALA A 212 -11.65 -20.21 -14.28
N PRO A 213 -12.56 -20.13 -15.27
CA PRO A 213 -13.64 -19.15 -15.28
C PRO A 213 -14.49 -19.31 -14.03
N LEU A 214 -14.82 -18.18 -13.42
CA LEU A 214 -15.68 -18.02 -12.24
C LEU A 214 -16.93 -18.90 -12.35
N GLN A 215 -16.90 -20.12 -11.81
CA GLN A 215 -18.10 -20.90 -11.62
C GLN A 215 -18.82 -20.33 -10.41
N THR A 216 -20.00 -19.78 -10.68
CA THR A 216 -20.93 -19.18 -9.74
C THR A 216 -21.42 -20.24 -8.75
N THR A 217 -20.60 -20.57 -7.75
CA THR A 217 -21.07 -21.39 -6.64
C THR A 217 -22.17 -20.58 -5.95
N THR A 218 -23.40 -21.07 -6.10
CA THR A 218 -24.61 -20.47 -5.56
C THR A 218 -24.58 -20.60 -4.05
N GLN A 219 -23.79 -19.75 -3.37
CA GLN A 219 -23.97 -19.52 -1.96
C GLN A 219 -25.34 -18.87 -1.79
N THR A 220 -26.25 -19.61 -1.19
CA THR A 220 -27.50 -19.11 -0.60
C THR A 220 -27.16 -17.98 0.36
N THR A 221 -27.08 -16.76 -0.15
CA THR A 221 -26.98 -15.56 0.67
C THR A 221 -28.30 -15.37 1.40
N SER A 222 -28.17 -15.03 2.68
CA SER A 222 -29.23 -14.53 3.53
C SER A 222 -30.19 -13.60 2.77
N LYS A 223 -31.50 -13.88 2.89
CA LYS A 223 -32.64 -13.08 2.41
C LYS A 223 -32.32 -11.58 2.24
N GLY A 224 -32.29 -11.09 1.00
CA GLY A 224 -32.60 -9.68 0.71
C GLY A 224 -31.70 -8.90 -0.24
N THR A 225 -30.53 -9.42 -0.64
CA THR A 225 -29.62 -8.72 -1.57
C THR A 225 -29.72 -9.32 -2.98
N PRO A 226 -30.18 -8.55 -3.99
CA PRO A 226 -30.18 -8.97 -5.39
C PRO A 226 -28.81 -9.52 -5.86
N ALA A 227 -28.82 -10.59 -6.66
CA ALA A 227 -27.59 -11.25 -7.13
C ALA A 227 -26.63 -10.31 -7.87
N TRP A 228 -27.18 -9.37 -8.67
CA TRP A 228 -26.39 -8.39 -9.42
C TRP A 228 -25.57 -7.46 -8.50
N LEU A 229 -26.05 -7.15 -7.30
CA LEU A 229 -25.31 -6.32 -6.33
C LEU A 229 -24.05 -7.00 -5.80
N SER A 230 -24.08 -8.33 -5.70
CA SER A 230 -22.91 -9.11 -5.31
C SER A 230 -21.86 -9.19 -6.41
N SER A 231 -22.25 -8.95 -7.67
CA SER A 231 -21.33 -8.99 -8.82
C SER A 231 -20.61 -7.67 -9.10
N ILE A 232 -20.97 -6.57 -8.44
CA ILE A 232 -20.31 -5.27 -8.66
C ILE A 232 -18.88 -5.33 -8.10
N PRO A 233 -17.85 -4.99 -8.90
CA PRO A 233 -16.47 -4.84 -8.43
C PRO A 233 -16.36 -3.83 -7.29
N LYS A 234 -15.58 -4.15 -6.25
CA LYS A 234 -15.46 -3.30 -5.04
C LYS A 234 -14.03 -2.94 -4.71
N ILE A 235 -13.84 -1.75 -4.15
CA ILE A 235 -12.65 -1.36 -3.39
C ILE A 235 -13.11 -0.65 -2.13
N TRP A 236 -12.47 -0.94 -1.00
CA TRP A 236 -12.78 -0.30 0.28
C TRP A 236 -11.74 0.76 0.58
N PHE A 237 -12.17 2.01 0.74
CA PHE A 237 -11.31 3.14 1.06
C PHE A 237 -11.73 3.77 2.38
N PHE A 238 -10.81 4.37 3.11
CA PHE A 238 -11.19 5.23 4.22
C PHE A 238 -11.82 6.54 3.74
N GLN A 239 -12.79 7.03 4.51
CA GLN A 239 -13.33 8.38 4.37
C GLN A 239 -12.21 9.39 4.58
N ASN A 240 -12.24 10.47 3.80
CA ASN A 240 -11.31 11.56 4.05
C ASN A 240 -11.65 12.26 5.37
N LYS A 241 -10.62 12.79 6.03
CA LYS A 241 -10.80 13.69 7.17
C LYS A 241 -11.60 14.95 6.78
N TYR A 242 -11.45 15.42 5.54
CA TYR A 242 -12.11 16.61 5.04
C TYR A 242 -13.37 16.25 4.25
N ALA A 243 -14.54 16.69 4.72
CA ALA A 243 -15.84 16.30 4.15
C ALA A 243 -16.01 16.58 2.64
N HIS A 244 -15.28 17.54 2.08
CA HIS A 244 -15.37 17.89 0.65
C HIS A 244 -14.67 16.87 -0.27
N LEU A 245 -13.73 16.08 0.27
CA LEU A 245 -13.17 14.92 -0.41
C LEU A 245 -13.82 13.70 0.24
N THR A 246 -14.63 12.95 -0.48
CA THR A 246 -15.40 11.85 0.14
C THR A 246 -14.56 10.63 0.51
N VAL A 247 -13.37 10.51 -0.10
CA VAL A 247 -12.51 9.31 -0.04
C VAL A 247 -11.06 9.75 0.20
N GLN A 248 -10.23 8.92 0.83
CA GLN A 248 -8.78 9.13 0.92
C GLN A 248 -8.04 8.03 0.14
N GLY A 249 -7.14 8.42 -0.78
CA GLY A 249 -6.39 7.45 -1.59
C GLY A 249 -5.18 6.80 -0.92
N GLY A 250 -4.90 7.09 0.35
CA GLY A 250 -3.68 6.66 1.04
C GLY A 250 -3.75 5.28 1.68
N GLN A 251 -4.96 4.76 1.91
CA GLN A 251 -5.17 3.43 2.47
C GLN A 251 -6.44 2.83 1.91
N PHE A 252 -6.33 1.61 1.38
CA PHE A 252 -7.48 0.88 0.83
C PHE A 252 -7.26 -0.62 0.85
N ILE A 253 -8.36 -1.35 0.70
CA ILE A 253 -8.38 -2.81 0.69
C ILE A 253 -8.87 -3.27 -0.68
N LEU A 254 -8.20 -4.28 -1.22
CA LEU A 254 -8.58 -4.95 -2.45
C LEU A 254 -8.90 -6.41 -2.14
N ASP A 255 -9.94 -6.92 -2.80
CA ASP A 255 -10.14 -8.35 -3.00
C ASP A 255 -9.57 -8.70 -4.37
N ARG A 256 -8.54 -9.55 -4.40
CA ARG A 256 -7.84 -9.94 -5.63
C ARG A 256 -8.79 -10.43 -6.72
N ALA A 257 -9.85 -11.14 -6.35
CA ALA A 257 -10.79 -11.71 -7.30
C ALA A 257 -11.74 -10.68 -7.93
N THR A 258 -12.03 -9.58 -7.24
CA THR A 258 -13.13 -8.68 -7.62
C THR A 258 -12.73 -7.22 -7.82
N SER A 259 -11.58 -6.78 -7.29
CA SER A 259 -11.18 -5.37 -7.34
C SER A 259 -10.49 -4.93 -8.62
N LYS A 260 -10.05 -5.86 -9.49
CA LYS A 260 -9.31 -5.51 -10.72
C LYS A 260 -10.05 -4.53 -11.64
N PRO A 261 -11.35 -4.71 -11.96
CA PRO A 261 -12.07 -3.76 -12.81
C PRO A 261 -12.11 -2.34 -12.23
N CYS A 262 -12.22 -2.20 -10.91
CA CYS A 262 -12.15 -0.90 -10.23
C CYS A 262 -10.78 -0.23 -10.40
N LEU A 263 -9.68 -0.98 -10.25
CA LEU A 263 -8.33 -0.45 -10.45
C LEU A 263 -8.10 0.00 -11.91
N THR A 264 -8.60 -0.77 -12.88
CA THR A 264 -8.55 -0.40 -14.30
C THR A 264 -9.34 0.87 -14.55
N PHE A 265 -10.58 0.99 -14.04
CA PHE A 265 -11.37 2.20 -14.19
C PHE A 265 -10.70 3.43 -13.55
N TRP A 266 -10.11 3.26 -12.37
CA TRP A 266 -9.34 4.33 -11.73
C TRP A 266 -8.15 4.77 -12.58
N ARG A 267 -7.42 3.81 -13.14
CA ARG A 267 -6.28 4.07 -14.04
C ARG A 267 -6.70 4.84 -15.29
N GLU A 268 -7.77 4.41 -15.95
CA GLU A 268 -8.31 5.09 -17.14
C GLU A 268 -8.63 6.55 -16.86
N LEU A 269 -9.20 6.87 -15.69
CA LEU A 269 -9.51 8.25 -15.31
C LEU A 269 -8.25 9.10 -15.09
N ILE A 270 -7.21 8.52 -14.50
CA ILE A 270 -5.90 9.19 -14.35
C ILE A 270 -5.28 9.41 -15.73
N ASP A 271 -5.28 8.38 -16.58
CA ASP A 271 -4.67 8.39 -17.92
C ASP A 271 -5.39 9.35 -18.88
N ALA A 272 -6.71 9.48 -18.77
CA ALA A 272 -7.48 10.41 -19.58
C ALA A 272 -7.26 11.89 -19.18
N ASN A 273 -6.66 12.16 -18.02
CA ASN A 273 -6.54 13.50 -17.45
C ASN A 273 -5.14 13.73 -16.85
N VAL A 274 -4.10 13.35 -17.60
CA VAL A 274 -2.70 13.33 -17.13
C VAL A 274 -2.17 14.66 -16.60
N THR A 275 -2.79 15.77 -16.97
CA THR A 275 -2.42 17.13 -16.52
C THR A 275 -3.22 17.62 -15.31
N GLU A 276 -4.37 17.01 -15.02
CA GLU A 276 -5.36 17.51 -14.05
C GLU A 276 -5.53 16.58 -12.84
N PHE A 277 -5.49 15.25 -13.03
CA PHE A 277 -5.81 14.29 -11.97
C PHE A 277 -4.63 13.48 -11.49
N LYS A 278 -4.32 13.68 -10.21
CA LYS A 278 -3.63 12.70 -9.36
C LYS A 278 -4.57 11.54 -9.01
N ASP A 279 -4.17 10.74 -8.04
CA ASP A 279 -4.99 9.69 -7.44
C ASP A 279 -6.31 10.22 -6.86
N GLN A 280 -6.26 11.31 -6.09
CA GLN A 280 -7.38 11.81 -5.30
C GLN A 280 -8.55 12.42 -6.12
N PRO A 281 -8.32 13.26 -7.16
CA PRO A 281 -9.40 13.74 -8.02
C PRO A 281 -10.06 12.62 -8.84
N ALA A 282 -9.30 11.63 -9.30
CA ALA A 282 -9.84 10.49 -10.01
C ALA A 282 -10.78 9.65 -9.13
N LEU A 283 -10.42 9.43 -7.85
CA LEU A 283 -11.33 8.80 -6.88
C LEU A 283 -12.63 9.57 -6.67
N HIS A 284 -12.56 10.91 -6.64
CA HIS A 284 -13.75 11.75 -6.54
C HIS A 284 -14.68 11.54 -7.74
N LYS A 285 -14.14 11.45 -8.97
CA LYS A 285 -14.92 11.13 -10.17
C LYS A 285 -15.57 9.75 -10.12
N ILE A 286 -14.87 8.73 -9.62
CA ILE A 286 -15.46 7.39 -9.42
C ILE A 286 -16.63 7.48 -8.43
N ARG A 287 -16.46 8.21 -7.32
CA ARG A 287 -17.53 8.36 -6.33
C ARG A 287 -18.75 9.08 -6.90
N LEU A 288 -18.53 10.14 -7.69
CA LEU A 288 -19.61 10.85 -8.37
C LEU A 288 -20.33 9.95 -9.38
N HIS A 289 -19.60 9.16 -10.15
CA HIS A 289 -20.17 8.16 -11.06
C HIS A 289 -21.03 7.13 -10.29
N GLN A 290 -20.55 6.64 -9.15
CA GLN A 290 -21.32 5.75 -8.29
C GLN A 290 -22.60 6.41 -7.75
N GLN A 291 -22.54 7.65 -7.27
CA GLN A 291 -23.70 8.38 -6.77
C GLN A 291 -24.79 8.58 -7.83
N THR A 292 -24.39 8.71 -9.09
CA THR A 292 -25.30 8.95 -10.21
C THR A 292 -25.83 7.68 -10.84
N HIS A 293 -25.03 6.60 -10.89
CA HIS A 293 -25.35 5.39 -11.66
C HIS A 293 -25.52 4.12 -10.82
N ILE A 294 -25.19 4.13 -9.53
CA ILE A 294 -25.21 2.92 -8.68
C ILE A 294 -26.09 3.15 -7.44
N ASP A 295 -25.87 4.25 -6.71
CA ASP A 295 -26.59 4.54 -5.46
C ASP A 295 -28.13 4.59 -5.62
N PRO A 296 -28.72 5.12 -6.72
CA PRO A 296 -30.17 5.07 -6.93
C PRO A 296 -30.72 3.64 -7.02
N TYR A 297 -29.97 2.74 -7.64
CA TYR A 297 -30.34 1.35 -7.86
C TYR A 297 -30.11 0.48 -6.62
N LEU A 298 -29.09 0.79 -5.82
CA LEU A 298 -28.89 0.22 -4.50
C LEU A 298 -30.11 0.45 -3.60
N ASN A 299 -30.69 1.65 -3.67
CA ASN A 299 -31.84 2.03 -2.85
C ASN A 299 -33.16 1.46 -3.40
N SER A 300 -33.32 1.37 -4.72
CA SER A 300 -34.54 0.84 -5.35
C SER A 300 -34.55 -0.69 -5.47
N LYS A 301 -33.40 -1.37 -5.26
CA LYS A 301 -33.18 -2.80 -5.53
C LYS A 301 -33.44 -3.21 -6.99
N GLN A 302 -33.50 -2.26 -7.91
CA GLN A 302 -33.64 -2.52 -9.35
C GLN A 302 -32.25 -2.67 -9.98
N GLU A 303 -32.12 -3.58 -10.94
CA GLU A 303 -30.87 -3.74 -11.68
C GLU A 303 -30.60 -2.51 -12.57
N PRO A 304 -29.38 -1.95 -12.54
CA PRO A 304 -29.05 -0.79 -13.36
C PRO A 304 -29.03 -1.17 -14.83
N SER A 305 -29.52 -0.25 -15.67
CA SER A 305 -29.48 -0.42 -17.14
C SER A 305 -28.06 -0.41 -17.70
N ILE A 306 -27.07 0.08 -16.93
CA ILE A 306 -25.65 0.11 -17.28
C ILE A 306 -24.88 -0.66 -16.21
N PRO A 307 -24.02 -1.63 -16.58
CA PRO A 307 -23.19 -2.34 -15.60
C PRO A 307 -22.34 -1.39 -14.77
N ALA A 308 -22.48 -1.49 -13.45
CA ALA A 308 -21.66 -0.74 -12.52
C ALA A 308 -20.18 -1.14 -12.68
N ARG A 309 -19.34 -0.22 -13.18
CA ARG A 309 -17.91 -0.48 -13.40
C ARG A 309 -17.14 -0.70 -12.10
N CYS A 310 -17.53 0.01 -11.05
CA CYS A 310 -16.86 -0.02 -9.76
C CYS A 310 -17.74 0.57 -8.65
N GLN A 311 -17.72 -0.06 -7.48
CA GLN A 311 -18.25 0.48 -6.23
C GLN A 311 -17.11 0.79 -5.25
N ILE A 312 -17.01 2.05 -4.85
CA ILE A 312 -16.23 2.47 -3.68
C ILE A 312 -17.08 2.27 -2.43
N VAL A 313 -16.58 1.43 -1.53
CA VAL A 313 -17.11 1.27 -0.17
C VAL A 313 -16.30 2.16 0.76
N THR A 314 -16.95 3.09 1.44
CA THR A 314 -16.27 4.03 2.35
C THR A 314 -16.24 3.52 3.78
N MET A 315 -15.05 3.43 4.37
CA MET A 315 -14.78 3.02 5.74
C MET A 315 -14.55 4.23 6.65
N GLU A 316 -15.04 4.18 7.88
CA GLU A 316 -14.81 5.23 8.87
C GLU A 316 -13.33 5.25 9.28
N TRP A 317 -12.67 6.40 9.24
CA TRP A 317 -11.24 6.48 9.56
C TRP A 317 -10.95 6.61 11.06
N LYS A 318 -11.80 7.28 11.85
CA LYS A 318 -11.49 7.72 13.23
C LYS A 318 -11.12 6.58 14.19
N ARG A 319 -11.70 5.39 13.97
CA ARG A 319 -11.44 4.21 14.79
C ARG A 319 -10.09 3.56 14.49
N TYR A 320 -9.59 3.70 13.27
CA TYR A 320 -8.47 2.88 12.76
C TYR A 320 -7.21 3.70 12.45
N LEU A 321 -7.40 4.95 12.05
CA LEU A 321 -6.37 5.84 11.53
C LEU A 321 -6.26 7.09 12.39
N HIS A 322 -5.04 7.46 12.73
CA HIS A 322 -4.73 8.68 13.47
C HIS A 322 -3.84 9.59 12.65
N PHE A 323 -4.22 10.86 12.57
CA PHE A 323 -3.42 11.93 11.99
C PHE A 323 -2.96 12.85 13.11
N PRO A 324 -1.79 12.60 13.71
CA PRO A 324 -1.33 13.40 14.83
C PRO A 324 -1.10 14.85 14.39
N SER A 325 -1.54 15.80 15.20
CA SER A 325 -1.15 17.20 15.04
C SER A 325 0.27 17.39 15.60
N ASN A 326 0.98 18.43 15.17
CA ASN A 326 2.28 18.77 15.76
C ASN A 326 2.19 18.91 17.28
N SER A 327 1.14 19.56 17.79
CA SER A 327 0.91 19.69 19.24
C SER A 327 0.78 18.32 19.91
N THR A 328 0.10 17.37 19.27
CA THR A 328 -0.01 15.99 19.74
C THR A 328 1.36 15.31 19.81
N VAL A 329 2.17 15.47 18.76
CA VAL A 329 3.53 14.91 18.70
C VAL A 329 4.42 15.50 19.79
N PHE A 330 4.51 16.83 19.90
CA PHE A 330 5.32 17.49 20.92
C PHE A 330 4.88 17.13 22.34
N LYS A 331 3.56 17.08 22.60
CA LYS A 331 3.03 16.66 23.91
C LYS A 331 3.41 15.22 24.22
N ALA A 332 3.27 14.31 23.25
CA ALA A 332 3.61 12.91 23.42
C ALA A 332 5.10 12.75 23.77
N VAL A 333 5.99 13.42 23.04
CA VAL A 333 7.43 13.42 23.30
C VAL A 333 7.75 14.00 24.70
N GLY A 334 7.08 15.07 25.11
CA GLY A 334 7.20 15.61 26.46
C GLY A 334 6.66 14.67 27.56
N THR A 335 5.62 13.88 27.27
CA THR A 335 5.04 12.92 28.21
C THR A 335 5.80 11.61 28.34
N ILE A 336 6.76 11.29 27.46
CA ILE A 336 7.70 10.16 27.64
C ILE A 336 8.31 10.20 29.06
N GLN A 337 8.52 11.39 29.61
CA GLN A 337 9.05 11.59 30.96
C GLN A 337 8.09 11.16 32.09
N LYS A 338 6.78 11.05 31.83
CA LYS A 338 5.72 10.91 32.86
C LYS A 338 5.14 9.50 33.03
N LYS A 339 5.74 8.46 32.41
CA LYS A 339 5.43 7.01 32.59
C LYS A 339 3.96 6.57 32.42
N LYS A 340 3.04 7.37 31.86
CA LYS A 340 1.67 6.91 31.55
C LYS A 340 1.66 6.13 30.23
N LYS A 341 0.98 4.97 30.19
CA LYS A 341 0.75 4.22 28.95
C LYS A 341 -0.29 4.95 28.09
N PRO A 342 0.06 5.41 26.88
CA PRO A 342 -0.92 6.02 25.99
C PRO A 342 -1.86 5.02 25.35
N THR A 343 -3.06 5.50 25.01
CA THR A 343 -3.89 4.86 23.98
C THR A 343 -3.28 5.22 22.62
N ILE A 344 -2.69 4.24 21.96
CA ILE A 344 -2.09 4.37 20.64
C ILE A 344 -3.12 3.86 19.62
N HIS A 345 -3.28 4.52 18.48
CA HIS A 345 -4.11 4.00 17.38
C HIS A 345 -3.34 2.93 16.59
N THR A 346 -4.04 2.04 15.90
CA THR A 346 -3.36 0.99 15.13
C THR A 346 -2.56 1.56 13.97
N LEU A 347 -3.14 2.44 13.15
CA LEU A 347 -2.44 3.11 12.06
C LEU A 347 -2.25 4.59 12.41
N ILE A 348 -1.03 5.09 12.31
CA ILE A 348 -0.68 6.49 12.54
C ILE A 348 -0.06 7.04 11.27
N HIS A 349 -0.78 7.92 10.57
CA HIS A 349 -0.32 8.53 9.33
C HIS A 349 0.42 9.82 9.63
N PHE A 350 1.73 9.82 9.44
CA PHE A 350 2.54 11.02 9.55
C PHE A 350 2.39 11.84 8.29
N LYS A 351 1.96 13.09 8.45
CA LYS A 351 1.84 13.98 7.31
C LYS A 351 3.23 14.45 6.91
N ASN A 352 3.90 13.69 6.06
CA ASN A 352 5.17 14.08 5.47
C ASN A 352 4.91 15.02 4.28
N SER A 353 4.26 16.16 4.53
CA SER A 353 4.13 17.21 3.51
C SER A 353 5.28 18.18 3.67
N CYS A 354 6.24 18.10 2.75
CA CYS A 354 7.45 18.91 2.66
C CYS A 354 7.20 20.44 2.70
N ASN A 355 5.94 20.89 2.63
CA ASN A 355 5.52 22.29 2.57
C ASN A 355 4.71 22.81 3.78
N SER A 356 4.54 22.06 4.87
CA SER A 356 3.93 22.67 6.07
C SER A 356 4.97 23.50 6.81
N THR A 357 4.73 24.80 6.95
CA THR A 357 5.57 25.81 7.66
C THR A 357 5.83 25.52 9.14
N SER A 358 5.36 24.39 9.64
CA SER A 358 5.62 23.84 10.97
C SER A 358 6.11 22.40 10.85
N GLN A 359 7.21 22.18 10.13
CA GLN A 359 7.84 20.86 10.11
C GLN A 359 8.24 20.47 11.54
N ILE A 360 7.77 19.30 11.96
CA ILE A 360 8.36 18.60 13.11
C ILE A 360 9.76 18.22 12.63
N ASN A 361 10.80 18.61 13.36
CA ASN A 361 12.15 18.21 12.96
C ASN A 361 12.31 16.68 13.11
N ASP A 362 13.26 16.12 12.36
CA ASP A 362 13.47 14.67 12.32
C ASP A 362 13.71 14.08 13.72
N GLU A 363 14.40 14.81 14.61
CA GLU A 363 14.64 14.38 16.00
C GLU A 363 13.34 14.20 16.79
N VAL A 364 12.40 15.15 16.72
CA VAL A 364 11.13 15.05 17.43
C VAL A 364 10.24 13.99 16.82
N GLU A 365 10.26 13.85 15.49
CA GLU A 365 9.56 12.75 14.83
C GLU A 365 10.12 11.41 15.31
N GLU A 366 11.44 11.19 15.27
CA GLU A 366 12.09 9.97 15.74
C GLU A 366 11.74 9.65 17.19
N ARG A 367 11.78 10.63 18.10
CA ARG A 367 11.38 10.43 19.50
C ARG A 367 9.91 10.08 19.66
N PHE A 368 9.05 10.60 18.79
CA PHE A 368 7.64 10.22 18.80
C PHE A 368 7.43 8.81 18.23
N ILE A 369 8.20 8.41 17.23
CA ILE A 369 8.23 7.02 16.74
C ILE A 369 8.67 6.09 17.88
N GLU A 370 9.76 6.40 18.58
CA GLU A 370 10.19 5.66 19.77
C GLU A 370 9.06 5.54 20.81
N TYR A 371 8.29 6.60 21.00
CA TYR A 371 7.15 6.61 21.92
C TYR A 371 6.01 5.71 21.46
N VAL A 372 5.63 5.77 20.17
CA VAL A 372 4.60 4.91 19.58
C VAL A 372 5.01 3.44 19.66
N VAL A 373 6.26 3.18 19.31
CA VAL A 373 6.86 1.87 19.25
C VAL A 373 7.22 1.33 20.64
N GLN A 374 7.38 2.19 21.65
CA GLN A 374 7.86 1.87 22.99
C GLN A 374 9.21 1.11 22.99
N ASN A 375 10.08 1.36 22.00
CA ASN A 375 11.39 0.72 21.88
C ASN A 375 12.48 1.78 21.66
N LYS A 376 13.44 1.86 22.59
CA LYS A 376 14.57 2.80 22.55
C LYS A 376 15.72 2.32 21.66
N ASP A 377 15.77 1.03 21.33
CA ASP A 377 16.85 0.44 20.53
C ASP A 377 16.59 0.60 19.02
N LEU A 378 15.34 0.84 18.62
CA LEU A 378 14.96 1.09 17.23
C LEU A 378 15.63 2.36 16.68
N ALA A 379 15.57 3.48 17.40
CA ALA A 379 16.17 4.74 16.94
C ALA A 379 17.69 4.64 16.77
N ARG A 380 18.35 3.80 17.58
CA ARG A 380 19.79 3.55 17.46
C ARG A 380 20.13 2.63 16.30
N LYS A 381 19.33 1.60 16.02
CA LYS A 381 19.56 0.71 14.85
C LYS A 381 19.29 1.43 13.53
N ILE A 382 18.31 2.33 13.50
CA ILE A 382 18.02 3.20 12.35
C ILE A 382 19.15 4.23 12.10
N HIS A 383 20.03 4.49 13.07
CA HIS A 383 21.18 5.41 12.94
C HIS A 383 22.41 4.80 12.26
N VAL A 384 22.39 3.51 11.88
CA VAL A 384 23.57 2.82 11.32
C VAL A 384 23.26 2.28 9.92
N GLN A 385 23.11 3.17 8.95
CA GLN A 385 23.71 2.94 7.64
C GLN A 385 24.66 4.12 7.41
N PRO A 386 25.99 3.89 7.36
CA PRO A 386 26.89 4.92 6.91
C PRO A 386 26.47 5.32 5.50
N ASP A 387 26.56 6.61 5.18
CA ASP A 387 26.58 7.04 3.80
C ASP A 387 27.57 6.14 3.05
N ALA A 388 27.19 5.68 1.86
CA ALA A 388 28.06 4.88 0.99
C ALA A 388 29.33 5.65 0.57
N ASP A 389 29.43 6.91 0.95
CA ASP A 389 30.61 7.75 0.87
C ASP A 389 31.46 7.47 2.11
N GLY A 390 32.46 6.60 1.98
CA GLY A 390 33.32 6.06 3.05
C GLY A 390 34.15 7.06 3.90
N ASN A 391 33.69 8.29 4.10
CA ASN A 391 34.25 9.26 5.02
C ASN A 391 33.46 9.24 6.34
N GLY A 392 33.77 8.26 7.19
CA GLY A 392 33.16 8.06 8.51
C GLY A 392 33.45 9.16 9.54
N ALA A 393 32.99 10.38 9.31
CA ALA A 393 32.96 11.44 10.31
C ALA A 393 31.54 11.59 10.88
N VAL A 394 31.27 10.89 11.99
CA VAL A 394 30.01 11.04 12.74
C VAL A 394 30.05 12.38 13.49
N LYS A 395 29.38 13.41 12.95
CA LYS A 395 29.12 14.66 13.69
C LYS A 395 28.04 14.40 14.72
N LYS A 396 28.33 14.65 15.99
CA LYS A 396 27.41 14.40 17.08
C LYS A 396 26.72 15.69 17.47
N HIS A 397 25.40 15.74 17.32
CA HIS A 397 24.61 16.85 17.85
C HIS A 397 24.42 16.67 19.36
N VAL A 398 24.83 17.65 20.14
CA VAL A 398 24.62 17.68 21.60
C VAL A 398 23.64 18.80 21.92
N VAL A 399 22.49 18.43 22.48
CA VAL A 399 21.48 19.39 22.94
C VAL A 399 21.80 19.79 24.37
N ASP A 400 22.01 21.07 24.62
CA ASP A 400 22.25 21.56 25.98
C ASP A 400 20.96 21.63 26.81
N LYS A 401 21.13 21.87 28.12
CA LYS A 401 20.04 22.00 29.09
C LYS A 401 19.01 23.10 28.77
N ASN A 402 19.31 23.99 27.82
CA ASN A 402 18.44 25.07 27.36
C ASN A 402 17.84 24.78 25.97
N GLY A 403 18.04 23.58 25.42
CA GLY A 403 17.52 23.19 24.12
C GLY A 403 18.30 23.73 22.92
N ARG A 404 19.53 24.22 23.11
CA ARG A 404 20.38 24.66 21.99
C ARG A 404 21.20 23.49 21.46
N ILE A 405 21.27 23.37 20.13
CA ILE A 405 22.00 22.31 19.44
C ILE A 405 23.42 22.77 19.17
N HIS A 406 24.40 22.02 19.67
CA HIS A 406 25.83 22.20 19.38
C HIS A 406 26.34 21.05 18.50
N LEU A 407 27.25 21.35 17.59
CA LEU A 407 27.96 20.36 16.78
C LEU A 407 29.26 19.96 17.50
N GLN A 408 29.44 18.67 17.75
CA GLN A 408 30.72 18.06 18.16
C GLN A 408 31.29 17.19 17.04
#